data_AF-A0A178ZBH6-F1
#
_entry.id   AF-A0A178ZBH6-F1
#
_cell.length_a   1.000
_cell.length_b   1.000
_cell.length_c   1.000
_cell.angle_alpha   90.00
_cell.angle_beta   90.00
_cell.angle_gamma   90.00
#
_symmetry.space_group_name_H-M   'P 1'
#
loop_
_entity.id
_entity.type
_entity.pdbx_description
1 polymer ?
#
loop_
_entity_poly.entity_id
_entity_poly.type
_entity_poly.pdbx_seq_one_letter_code
_entity_poly.pdbx_strand_id
1 'polypeptide(L)'
;MAPALTYLLSILFFSGFSRAGHGHAKPLPLETTKAFQAASFFPENYSEKVTIKYAPVAVPPMNENDGMAQFFQRSTTLPCRDCVITWLQMGLEHDDGRIADANTGMWLHHGVMVNRNQSDAVCGDGSYGQRFAASGNERTALDFSAGGTVKAGYYIGQTDEVALAVDLMNMLHAKPQTDIVFTITYEYVRGCYAQDFHKITPYWMDVGGCGTSDVPAYRDSAFNYSSPTLKGSLQGMVTFIGGHLHDGGTHIDFIKNGKVVCSVNALYNQYQYLDKEKATKHISRIESCKVSEETGPQDEWSIIAYYDTRLHEPMEMMDGSLEPVMGIMLVYAVPGPSRDDMMGAPLLNIALTVASLTVALLLTAAWCFLQGRCGSGRTELSSTTTLSTEDRDLEQEAVVPLMKM
;
A
#
# COMPACT_ATOMS: atom_id res chain seq x y z
N MET A 1 12.94 40.23 -14.21
CA MET A 1 12.70 40.67 -12.82
C MET A 1 11.52 39.88 -12.28
N ALA A 2 11.84 38.97 -11.34
CA ALA A 2 11.02 38.19 -10.40
C ALA A 2 9.60 37.69 -10.76
N PRO A 3 9.39 36.36 -10.73
CA PRO A 3 8.21 35.72 -10.15
C PRO A 3 8.62 35.16 -8.77
N ALA A 4 8.35 35.90 -7.70
CA ALA A 4 8.67 35.47 -6.32
C ALA A 4 7.45 35.47 -5.38
N LEU A 5 6.22 35.56 -5.92
CA LEU A 5 5.02 35.79 -5.10
C LEU A 5 3.98 34.65 -5.11
N THR A 6 4.29 33.50 -5.70
CA THR A 6 3.35 32.35 -5.76
C THR A 6 3.65 31.24 -4.74
N TYR A 7 4.75 31.33 -3.98
CA TYR A 7 5.17 30.28 -3.05
C TYR A 7 4.62 30.42 -1.61
N LEU A 8 3.91 31.51 -1.29
CA LEU A 8 3.40 31.76 0.07
C LEU A 8 1.96 31.27 0.32
N LEU A 9 1.22 30.84 -0.72
CA LEU A 9 -0.13 30.31 -0.55
C LEU A 9 -0.19 28.78 -0.38
N SER A 10 0.88 28.04 -0.73
CA SER A 10 0.89 26.57 -0.66
C SER A 10 1.14 26.01 0.75
N ILE A 11 1.56 26.86 1.71
CA ILE A 11 1.65 26.48 3.13
C ILE A 11 0.25 26.43 3.77
N LEU A 12 -0.77 27.03 3.13
CA LEU A 12 -2.16 26.99 3.57
C LEU A 12 -2.90 25.71 3.14
N PHE A 13 -2.31 24.76 2.42
CA PHE A 13 -2.99 23.47 2.16
C PHE A 13 -2.93 22.50 3.35
N PHE A 14 -2.19 22.84 4.42
CA PHE A 14 -2.43 22.29 5.75
C PHE A 14 -3.57 23.01 6.50
N SER A 15 -4.29 23.97 5.88
CA SER A 15 -5.45 24.61 6.54
C SER A 15 -6.69 23.71 6.65
N GLY A 16 -6.70 22.55 5.97
CA GLY A 16 -7.63 21.46 6.30
C GLY A 16 -7.44 20.97 7.74
N PHE A 17 -6.18 20.79 8.16
CA PHE A 17 -5.82 20.48 9.57
C PHE A 17 -6.04 21.65 10.53
N SER A 18 -6.28 22.87 10.04
CA SER A 18 -6.35 24.09 10.87
C SER A 18 -7.77 24.55 11.19
N ARG A 19 -8.82 23.90 10.67
CA ARG A 19 -10.21 24.38 10.86
C ARG A 19 -10.95 23.76 12.05
N ALA A 20 -10.51 22.62 12.55
CA ALA A 20 -10.85 22.17 13.90
C ALA A 20 -9.87 22.80 14.90
N GLY A 21 -9.97 24.11 15.12
CA GLY A 21 -9.51 24.83 16.33
C GLY A 21 -8.15 24.53 17.01
N HIS A 22 -7.16 23.90 16.38
CA HIS A 22 -6.01 23.31 17.10
C HIS A 22 -4.66 23.90 16.65
N GLY A 23 -3.81 24.15 17.65
CA GLY A 23 -2.62 25.00 17.54
C GLY A 23 -1.52 24.49 16.62
N HIS A 24 -0.45 25.30 16.50
CA HIS A 24 0.75 24.95 15.74
C HIS A 24 1.22 23.51 16.06
N ALA A 25 1.12 22.61 15.07
CA ALA A 25 1.59 21.24 15.19
C ALA A 25 2.99 21.21 15.79
N LYS A 26 3.18 20.41 16.85
CA LYS A 26 4.47 20.29 17.52
C LYS A 26 5.39 19.45 16.63
N PRO A 27 6.71 19.70 16.64
CA PRO A 27 7.63 18.78 16.00
C PRO A 27 7.50 17.41 16.68
N LEU A 28 7.32 16.34 15.89
CA LEU A 28 7.43 14.99 16.43
C LEU A 28 8.87 14.81 16.94
N PRO A 29 9.09 14.24 18.13
CA PRO A 29 10.43 13.95 18.60
C PRO A 29 11.20 13.08 17.61
N LEU A 30 12.52 13.24 17.60
CA LEU A 30 13.37 12.40 16.74
C LEU A 30 13.21 10.93 17.10
N GLU A 31 13.49 10.09 16.11
CA GLU A 31 13.61 8.64 16.27
C GLU A 31 14.53 8.28 17.43
N THR A 32 14.12 7.28 18.20
CA THR A 32 14.88 6.74 19.32
C THR A 32 15.52 5.40 18.99
N THR A 33 14.87 4.53 18.21
CA THR A 33 15.35 3.15 18.03
C THR A 33 14.90 2.53 16.70
N LYS A 34 15.80 1.75 16.10
CA LYS A 34 15.52 0.79 15.02
C LYS A 34 15.63 -0.63 15.55
N ALA A 35 14.57 -1.42 15.40
CA ALA A 35 14.59 -2.85 15.67
C ALA A 35 14.47 -3.61 14.35
N PHE A 36 15.47 -4.42 14.01
CA PHE A 36 15.47 -5.23 12.80
C PHE A 36 14.89 -6.61 13.06
N GLN A 37 14.13 -7.13 12.10
CA GLN A 37 13.59 -8.49 12.11
C GLN A 37 13.82 -9.16 10.75
N ALA A 38 13.59 -10.47 10.68
CA ALA A 38 13.53 -11.17 9.41
C ALA A 38 12.36 -10.63 8.57
N ALA A 39 12.64 -10.35 7.29
CA ALA A 39 11.60 -9.96 6.34
C ALA A 39 10.70 -11.15 5.99
N SER A 40 9.44 -10.85 5.70
CA SER A 40 8.43 -11.86 5.35
C SER A 40 8.45 -12.16 3.85
N PHE A 41 8.75 -11.15 3.02
CA PHE A 41 8.69 -11.23 1.57
C PHE A 41 10.04 -10.99 0.91
N PHE A 42 10.30 -11.70 -0.19
CA PHE A 42 11.51 -11.57 -1.03
C PHE A 42 12.87 -11.77 -0.34
N PRO A 43 13.06 -12.80 0.53
CA PRO A 43 14.35 -13.06 1.16
C PRO A 43 15.48 -13.30 0.13
N GLU A 44 15.17 -13.81 -1.06
CA GLU A 44 16.09 -13.98 -2.18
C GLU A 44 16.64 -12.66 -2.74
N ASN A 45 15.94 -11.55 -2.49
CA ASN A 45 16.34 -10.20 -2.84
C ASN A 45 16.93 -9.44 -1.64
N TYR A 46 17.33 -10.13 -0.57
CA TYR A 46 17.90 -9.55 0.65
C TYR A 46 17.01 -8.47 1.26
N SER A 47 15.70 -8.74 1.29
CA SER A 47 14.76 -7.86 1.97
C SER A 47 15.04 -7.78 3.46
N GLU A 48 14.78 -6.61 4.04
CA GLU A 48 14.94 -6.33 5.46
C GLU A 48 13.62 -5.85 6.05
N LYS A 49 13.35 -6.20 7.32
CA LYS A 49 12.24 -5.65 8.10
C LYS A 49 12.79 -4.81 9.25
N VAL A 50 12.23 -3.62 9.43
CA VAL A 50 12.63 -2.71 10.51
C VAL A 50 11.43 -1.99 11.10
N THR A 51 11.37 -1.94 12.42
CA THR A 51 10.47 -1.06 13.16
C THR A 51 11.25 0.16 13.64
N ILE A 52 10.82 1.35 13.20
CA ILE A 52 11.31 2.64 13.66
C ILE A 52 10.38 3.14 14.76
N LYS A 53 10.95 3.45 15.93
CA LYS A 53 10.23 4.02 17.08
C LYS A 53 10.62 5.48 17.29
N TYR A 54 9.63 6.34 17.51
CA TYR A 54 9.82 7.75 17.84
C TYR A 54 9.93 7.94 19.35
N ALA A 55 10.45 9.08 19.82
CA ALA A 55 10.45 9.32 21.26
C ALA A 55 9.03 9.45 21.81
N PRO A 56 8.79 9.05 23.08
CA PRO A 56 7.48 9.19 23.70
C PRO A 56 6.96 10.64 23.65
N VAL A 57 5.66 10.78 23.43
CA VAL A 57 4.95 12.06 23.44
C VAL A 57 3.82 12.07 24.45
N ALA A 58 3.42 13.28 24.85
CA ALA A 58 2.23 13.49 25.66
C ALA A 58 1.02 13.85 24.80
N VAL A 59 -0.11 13.20 25.09
CA VAL A 59 -1.42 13.43 24.47
C VAL A 59 -2.38 13.90 25.56
N PRO A 60 -3.07 15.05 25.38
CA PRO A 60 -3.93 15.62 26.41
C PRO A 60 -5.15 14.73 26.68
N PRO A 61 -5.83 14.86 27.83
CA PRO A 61 -7.13 14.19 28.07
C PRO A 61 -8.26 14.74 27.18
N MET A 62 -9.38 14.00 27.03
CA MET A 62 -10.53 14.48 26.23
C MET A 62 -11.05 15.85 26.66
N ASN A 63 -11.05 16.16 27.96
CA ASN A 63 -11.52 17.45 28.45
C ASN A 63 -10.58 18.64 28.10
N GLU A 64 -9.44 18.37 27.47
CA GLU A 64 -8.53 19.34 26.89
C GLU A 64 -8.35 19.02 25.40
N ASN A 65 -8.86 19.92 24.54
CA ASN A 65 -8.68 19.79 23.10
C ASN A 65 -9.26 18.49 22.51
N ASP A 66 -10.34 17.97 23.11
CA ASP A 66 -10.96 16.70 22.72
C ASP A 66 -9.96 15.53 22.70
N GLY A 67 -8.88 15.62 23.50
CA GLY A 67 -7.84 14.61 23.57
C GLY A 67 -6.91 14.57 22.36
N MET A 68 -7.02 15.54 21.44
CA MET A 68 -6.24 15.59 20.20
C MET A 68 -4.84 16.19 20.42
N ALA A 69 -3.83 15.54 19.86
CA ALA A 69 -2.47 16.05 19.74
C ALA A 69 -1.95 15.85 18.32
N GLN A 70 -1.44 16.92 17.71
CA GLN A 70 -0.94 16.92 16.34
C GLN A 70 0.57 17.14 16.30
N PHE A 71 1.24 16.31 15.52
CA PHE A 71 2.68 16.33 15.33
C PHE A 71 3.03 16.37 13.86
N PHE A 72 4.07 17.13 13.53
CA PHE A 72 4.57 17.22 12.17
C PHE A 72 6.08 17.14 12.12
N GLN A 73 6.59 16.34 11.18
CA GLN A 73 8.00 16.24 10.89
C GLN A 73 8.22 16.44 9.39
N ARG A 74 8.91 17.52 9.03
CA ARG A 74 9.17 17.86 7.63
C ARG A 74 10.00 16.81 6.89
N SER A 75 10.90 16.14 7.61
CA SER A 75 11.75 15.08 7.10
C SER A 75 11.85 14.00 8.17
N THR A 76 11.20 12.88 7.92
CA THR A 76 11.08 11.75 8.83
C THR A 76 12.17 10.71 8.58
N THR A 77 12.44 9.84 9.57
CA THR A 77 13.38 8.75 9.36
C THR A 77 12.77 7.72 8.41
N LEU A 78 13.52 7.37 7.36
CA LEU A 78 13.20 6.27 6.47
C LEU A 78 14.07 5.03 6.78
N PRO A 79 13.58 3.81 6.44
CA PRO A 79 14.35 2.59 6.63
C PRO A 79 15.64 2.57 5.78
N CYS A 80 15.61 3.23 4.62
CA CYS A 80 16.67 3.21 3.62
C CYS A 80 16.60 4.42 2.68
N ARG A 81 17.63 4.54 1.84
CA ARG A 81 17.71 5.40 0.67
C ARG A 81 18.04 4.52 -0.53
N ASP A 82 17.57 4.92 -1.71
CA ASP A 82 17.70 4.15 -2.95
C ASP A 82 17.21 2.70 -2.78
N CYS A 83 15.93 2.58 -2.47
CA CYS A 83 15.29 1.33 -2.10
C CYS A 83 13.81 1.31 -2.46
N VAL A 84 13.22 0.13 -2.43
CA VAL A 84 11.79 -0.09 -2.62
C VAL A 84 11.20 -0.60 -1.33
N ILE A 85 10.24 0.14 -0.76
CA ILE A 85 9.40 -0.31 0.35
C ILE A 85 8.33 -1.23 -0.23
N THR A 86 8.26 -2.47 0.21
CA THR A 86 7.30 -3.48 -0.26
C THR A 86 6.12 -3.64 0.69
N TRP A 87 6.31 -3.27 1.96
CA TRP A 87 5.29 -3.34 3.00
C TRP A 87 5.47 -2.24 4.05
N LEU A 88 4.38 -1.70 4.60
CA LEU A 88 4.40 -0.67 5.63
C LEU A 88 3.21 -0.80 6.59
N GLN A 89 3.43 -0.62 7.89
CA GLN A 89 2.35 -0.46 8.87
C GLN A 89 2.74 0.55 9.95
N MET A 90 1.81 1.44 10.31
CA MET A 90 1.96 2.37 11.42
C MET A 90 1.28 1.82 12.67
N GLY A 91 1.80 2.14 13.85
CA GLY A 91 1.27 1.64 15.12
C GLY A 91 1.57 2.57 16.30
N LEU A 92 1.00 2.24 17.45
CA LEU A 92 1.24 2.92 18.72
C LEU A 92 1.60 1.91 19.81
N GLU A 93 2.52 2.31 20.66
CA GLU A 93 2.92 1.58 21.86
C GLU A 93 3.01 2.55 23.04
N HIS A 94 2.96 2.00 24.26
CA HIS A 94 3.44 2.66 25.45
C HIS A 94 4.99 2.55 25.50
N ASP A 95 5.64 3.38 26.32
CA ASP A 95 7.11 3.40 26.45
C ASP A 95 7.71 2.08 26.98
N ASP A 96 6.88 1.30 27.68
CA ASP A 96 7.18 -0.07 28.14
C ASP A 96 7.01 -1.15 27.06
N GLY A 97 6.59 -0.77 25.85
CA GLY A 97 6.40 -1.65 24.70
C GLY A 97 5.05 -2.37 24.63
N ARG A 98 4.11 -2.12 25.55
CA ARG A 98 2.72 -2.59 25.40
C ARG A 98 2.04 -1.85 24.26
N ILE A 99 1.12 -2.51 23.56
CA ILE A 99 0.33 -1.87 22.49
C ILE A 99 -0.55 -0.76 23.10
N ALA A 100 -0.56 0.40 22.45
CA ALA A 100 -1.50 1.48 22.74
C ALA A 100 -2.60 1.50 21.67
N ASP A 101 -3.85 1.34 22.08
CA ASP A 101 -5.02 1.21 21.21
C ASP A 101 -6.28 1.66 21.99
N ALA A 102 -7.45 1.63 21.37
CA ALA A 102 -8.67 2.17 21.96
C ALA A 102 -9.01 1.49 23.30
N ASN A 103 -8.61 0.24 23.53
CA ASN A 103 -8.76 -0.42 24.83
C ASN A 103 -7.87 0.15 25.95
N THR A 104 -6.79 0.86 25.62
CA THR A 104 -5.97 1.65 26.56
C THR A 104 -6.31 3.14 26.52
N GLY A 105 -7.36 3.52 25.78
CA GLY A 105 -7.79 4.90 25.59
C GLY A 105 -6.93 5.67 24.61
N MET A 106 -6.07 5.03 23.82
CA MET A 106 -5.27 5.69 22.79
C MET A 106 -5.77 5.39 21.40
N TRP A 107 -5.55 6.32 20.49
CA TRP A 107 -6.02 6.20 19.12
C TRP A 107 -5.00 6.90 18.21
N LEU A 108 -4.58 6.23 17.12
CA LEU A 108 -3.88 6.97 16.05
C LEU A 108 -4.98 7.49 15.17
N HIS A 109 -5.26 8.77 15.31
CA HIS A 109 -6.32 9.41 14.56
C HIS A 109 -5.91 9.47 13.10
N HIS A 110 -4.72 10.00 12.83
CA HIS A 110 -4.07 9.94 11.52
C HIS A 110 -2.56 9.72 11.64
N GLY A 111 -2.00 8.99 10.70
CA GLY A 111 -0.59 9.00 10.37
C GLY A 111 -0.49 9.08 8.86
N VAL A 112 0.20 10.10 8.32
CA VAL A 112 0.29 10.36 6.87
C VAL A 112 1.73 10.63 6.48
N MET A 113 2.21 9.93 5.46
CA MET A 113 3.53 10.15 4.87
C MET A 113 3.41 10.77 3.48
N VAL A 114 4.21 11.83 3.25
CA VAL A 114 4.20 12.61 2.02
C VAL A 114 5.61 12.72 1.46
N ASN A 115 5.84 12.17 0.27
CA ASN A 115 7.11 12.36 -0.44
C ASN A 115 7.09 13.70 -1.16
N ARG A 116 7.89 14.65 -0.68
CA ARG A 116 7.92 16.03 -1.14
C ARG A 116 8.68 16.21 -2.45
N ASN A 117 9.36 15.18 -2.93
CA ASN A 117 10.10 15.18 -4.19
C ASN A 117 9.33 14.51 -5.33
N GLN A 118 8.11 14.04 -5.06
CA GLN A 118 7.22 13.41 -6.03
C GLN A 118 5.91 14.19 -6.12
N SER A 119 5.28 14.18 -7.30
CA SER A 119 3.98 14.80 -7.52
C SER A 119 2.85 13.82 -7.17
N ASP A 120 1.77 14.33 -6.57
CA ASP A 120 0.60 13.54 -6.21
C ASP A 120 -0.17 13.14 -7.49
N ALA A 121 -0.49 11.86 -7.67
CA ALA A 121 -1.10 11.38 -8.91
C ALA A 121 -2.56 11.86 -9.10
N VAL A 122 -3.21 12.34 -8.04
CA VAL A 122 -4.59 12.83 -8.06
C VAL A 122 -4.62 14.35 -8.07
N CYS A 123 -3.84 14.98 -7.20
CA CYS A 123 -3.87 16.44 -7.00
C CYS A 123 -2.71 17.21 -7.64
N GLY A 124 -1.72 16.51 -8.22
CA GLY A 124 -0.55 17.11 -8.84
C GLY A 124 0.17 18.08 -7.89
N ASP A 125 0.53 19.24 -8.43
CA ASP A 125 1.19 20.33 -7.70
C ASP A 125 0.27 21.07 -6.71
N GLY A 126 -1.02 20.71 -6.67
CA GLY A 126 -1.97 21.18 -5.65
C GLY A 126 -1.75 20.56 -4.27
N SER A 127 -0.95 19.49 -4.19
CA SER A 127 -0.58 18.83 -2.94
C SER A 127 0.79 19.29 -2.43
N TYR A 128 1.06 19.12 -1.12
CA TYR A 128 2.37 19.34 -0.50
C TYR A 128 3.47 18.39 -1.02
N GLY A 129 3.06 17.32 -1.67
CA GLY A 129 3.88 16.26 -2.28
C GLY A 129 3.01 15.03 -2.53
N GLN A 130 3.61 13.94 -2.97
CA GLN A 130 2.88 12.69 -3.18
C GLN A 130 2.54 12.04 -1.84
N ARG A 131 1.25 12.00 -1.49
CA ARG A 131 0.77 11.25 -0.33
C ARG A 131 0.78 9.77 -0.70
N PHE A 132 1.61 8.98 -0.03
CA PHE A 132 1.85 7.58 -0.45
C PHE A 132 1.55 6.54 0.63
N ALA A 133 1.42 6.93 1.89
CA ALA A 133 1.02 6.02 2.95
C ALA A 133 0.20 6.78 3.99
N ALA A 134 -0.87 6.14 4.47
CA ALA A 134 -1.58 6.61 5.64
C ALA A 134 -2.12 5.44 6.46
N SER A 135 -2.44 5.74 7.71
CA SER A 135 -3.11 4.85 8.64
C SER A 135 -3.87 5.68 9.67
N GLY A 136 -5.10 5.32 9.98
CA GLY A 136 -5.78 5.65 11.22
C GLY A 136 -5.73 4.49 12.20
N ASN A 137 -6.71 4.41 13.10
CA ASN A 137 -6.78 3.38 14.13
C ASN A 137 -7.10 1.99 13.58
N GLU A 138 -7.56 1.90 12.33
CA GLU A 138 -7.71 0.65 11.61
C GLU A 138 -6.38 -0.10 11.39
N ARG A 139 -5.23 0.59 11.51
CA ARG A 139 -3.87 0.02 11.45
C ARG A 139 -3.63 -0.83 10.20
N THR A 140 -4.29 -0.53 9.09
CA THR A 140 -4.23 -1.34 7.88
C THR A 140 -2.80 -1.40 7.36
N ALA A 141 -2.24 -2.61 7.29
CA ALA A 141 -0.93 -2.82 6.69
C ALA A 141 -1.01 -2.61 5.17
N LEU A 142 -0.14 -1.76 4.66
CA LEU A 142 0.00 -1.48 3.23
C LEU A 142 0.95 -2.52 2.63
N ASP A 143 0.39 -3.49 1.90
CA ASP A 143 1.13 -4.57 1.24
C ASP A 143 1.20 -4.30 -0.27
N PHE A 144 2.23 -3.57 -0.69
CA PHE A 144 2.41 -3.18 -2.09
C PHE A 144 2.77 -4.35 -3.00
N SER A 145 3.27 -5.43 -2.41
CA SER A 145 3.75 -6.64 -3.09
C SER A 145 2.67 -7.69 -3.34
N ALA A 146 1.42 -7.40 -2.93
CA ALA A 146 0.31 -8.34 -2.94
C ALA A 146 0.59 -9.66 -2.19
N GLY A 147 1.44 -9.62 -1.17
CA GLY A 147 1.84 -10.78 -0.36
C GLY A 147 3.04 -11.52 -0.95
N GLY A 148 3.98 -10.78 -1.54
CA GLY A 148 5.18 -11.31 -2.15
C GLY A 148 5.00 -11.86 -3.57
N THR A 149 3.79 -11.81 -4.14
CA THR A 149 3.52 -12.35 -5.48
C THR A 149 3.83 -11.38 -6.60
N VAL A 150 3.93 -10.09 -6.31
CA VAL A 150 4.29 -9.04 -7.27
C VAL A 150 5.55 -8.33 -6.77
N LYS A 151 6.62 -8.33 -7.58
CA LYS A 151 7.83 -7.54 -7.33
C LYS A 151 7.52 -6.05 -7.55
N ALA A 152 6.86 -5.44 -6.57
CA ALA A 152 6.47 -4.05 -6.61
C ALA A 152 6.60 -3.40 -5.24
N GLY A 153 6.79 -2.08 -5.25
CA GLY A 153 6.75 -1.29 -4.04
C GLY A 153 6.97 0.20 -4.27
N TYR A 154 6.94 0.96 -3.19
CA TYR A 154 7.16 2.39 -3.20
C TYR A 154 8.64 2.71 -3.21
N TYR A 155 9.12 3.32 -4.29
CA TYR A 155 10.54 3.66 -4.43
C TYR A 155 10.87 4.95 -3.68
N ILE A 156 11.89 4.88 -2.84
CA ILE A 156 12.49 6.02 -2.14
C ILE A 156 13.81 6.36 -2.81
N GLY A 157 13.85 7.53 -3.45
CA GLY A 157 15.07 8.05 -4.08
C GLY A 157 16.16 8.43 -3.07
N GLN A 158 17.39 8.56 -3.57
CA GLN A 158 18.55 8.94 -2.77
C GLN A 158 18.38 10.30 -2.07
N THR A 159 17.66 11.22 -2.70
CA THR A 159 17.47 12.61 -2.24
C THR A 159 16.03 12.93 -1.83
N ASP A 160 15.15 11.93 -1.79
CA ASP A 160 13.74 12.17 -1.45
C ASP A 160 13.60 12.66 0.00
N GLU A 161 12.72 13.61 0.25
CA GLU A 161 12.35 14.07 1.58
C GLU A 161 10.91 13.64 1.85
N VAL A 162 10.73 12.81 2.86
CA VAL A 162 9.41 12.34 3.26
C VAL A 162 9.00 13.07 4.53
N ALA A 163 7.91 13.82 4.46
CA ALA A 163 7.28 14.39 5.64
C ALA A 163 6.34 13.37 6.29
N LEU A 164 6.13 13.53 7.59
CA LEU A 164 5.24 12.74 8.42
C LEU A 164 4.34 13.68 9.22
N ALA A 165 3.02 13.50 9.10
CA ALA A 165 2.02 14.13 9.96
C ALA A 165 1.37 13.04 10.81
N VAL A 166 1.21 13.28 12.11
CA VAL A 166 0.60 12.33 13.05
C VAL A 166 -0.38 13.07 13.94
N ASP A 167 -1.63 12.63 13.92
CA ASP A 167 -2.66 13.02 14.86
C ASP A 167 -2.92 11.84 15.81
N LEU A 168 -2.78 12.11 17.11
CA LEU A 168 -3.08 11.17 18.19
C LEU A 168 -4.28 11.67 18.96
N MET A 169 -5.11 10.74 19.43
CA MET A 169 -6.25 11.05 20.28
C MET A 169 -6.21 10.18 21.53
N ASN A 170 -6.51 10.80 22.67
CA ASN A 170 -6.63 10.14 23.95
C ASN A 170 -8.06 10.24 24.45
N MET A 171 -8.71 9.08 24.53
CA MET A 171 -10.11 8.90 24.90
C MET A 171 -10.36 8.99 26.41
N LEU A 172 -9.31 9.09 27.23
CA LEU A 172 -9.44 9.26 28.68
C LEU A 172 -9.86 10.69 29.01
N HIS A 173 -10.92 10.85 29.79
CA HIS A 173 -11.58 12.12 30.03
C HIS A 173 -10.73 13.14 30.77
N ALA A 174 -9.94 12.71 31.75
CA ALA A 174 -9.26 13.61 32.69
C ALA A 174 -7.76 13.31 32.88
N LYS A 175 -7.22 12.27 32.24
CA LYS A 175 -5.81 11.89 32.39
C LYS A 175 -5.07 12.02 31.06
N PRO A 176 -4.02 12.85 30.96
CA PRO A 176 -3.12 12.79 29.82
C PRO A 176 -2.39 11.44 29.79
N GLN A 177 -1.98 11.02 28.59
CA GLN A 177 -1.07 9.90 28.40
C GLN A 177 0.28 10.43 27.96
N THR A 178 1.35 10.15 28.71
CA THR A 178 2.66 10.81 28.55
C THR A 178 3.76 9.89 28.01
N ASP A 179 3.40 8.66 27.72
CA ASP A 179 4.28 7.52 27.41
C ASP A 179 4.02 6.98 26.00
N ILE A 180 3.40 7.76 25.12
CA ILE A 180 2.95 7.24 23.81
C ILE A 180 4.06 7.29 22.78
N VAL A 181 4.39 6.13 22.22
CA VAL A 181 5.41 5.93 21.20
C VAL A 181 4.73 5.65 19.86
N PHE A 182 4.93 6.53 18.88
CA PHE A 182 4.57 6.26 17.50
C PHE A 182 5.58 5.30 16.87
N THR A 183 5.09 4.37 16.04
CA THR A 183 5.94 3.37 15.37
C THR A 183 5.59 3.26 13.90
N ILE A 184 6.60 3.00 13.08
CA ILE A 184 6.39 2.57 11.69
C ILE A 184 7.26 1.35 11.42
N THR A 185 6.63 0.26 10.99
CA THR A 185 7.31 -0.95 10.55
C THR A 185 7.33 -1.01 9.03
N TYR A 186 8.50 -1.28 8.46
CA TYR A 186 8.74 -1.37 7.03
C TYR A 186 9.29 -2.75 6.67
N GLU A 187 8.91 -3.28 5.50
CA GLU A 187 9.74 -4.23 4.76
C GLU A 187 10.21 -3.58 3.45
N TYR A 188 11.48 -3.77 3.10
CA TYR A 188 12.08 -3.09 1.96
C TYR A 188 13.25 -3.88 1.33
N VAL A 189 13.56 -3.55 0.07
CA VAL A 189 14.66 -4.10 -0.73
C VAL A 189 15.57 -2.95 -1.16
N ARG A 190 16.90 -3.11 -1.04
CA ARG A 190 17.88 -2.03 -1.28
C ARG A 190 18.70 -2.21 -2.55
N GLY A 191 19.25 -1.09 -3.02
CA GLY A 191 20.40 -1.08 -3.95
C GLY A 191 20.09 -1.73 -5.28
N CYS A 192 21.00 -2.56 -5.79
CA CYS A 192 20.84 -3.18 -7.10
C CYS A 192 19.59 -4.06 -7.23
N TYR A 193 19.16 -4.73 -6.15
CA TYR A 193 17.96 -5.58 -6.17
C TYR A 193 16.66 -4.78 -6.30
N ALA A 194 16.66 -3.50 -5.91
CA ALA A 194 15.49 -2.63 -6.08
C ALA A 194 15.14 -2.39 -7.56
N GLN A 195 16.09 -2.60 -8.48
CA GLN A 195 15.87 -2.45 -9.92
C GLN A 195 14.99 -3.56 -10.50
N ASP A 196 14.86 -4.69 -9.81
CA ASP A 196 14.00 -5.80 -10.21
C ASP A 196 12.51 -5.56 -9.86
N PHE A 197 12.20 -4.43 -9.21
CA PHE A 197 10.87 -4.12 -8.70
C PHE A 197 10.20 -3.01 -9.50
N HIS A 198 8.92 -3.19 -9.79
CA HIS A 198 8.07 -2.14 -10.33
C HIS A 198 7.79 -1.07 -9.28
N LYS A 199 8.01 0.19 -9.67
CA LYS A 199 7.66 1.34 -8.83
C LYS A 199 6.14 1.51 -8.85
N ILE A 200 5.50 1.49 -7.69
CA ILE A 200 4.08 1.78 -7.57
C ILE A 200 3.82 3.28 -7.68
N THR A 201 2.66 3.62 -8.23
CA THR A 201 2.07 4.96 -8.16
C THR A 201 0.91 4.93 -7.17
N PRO A 202 0.98 5.70 -6.06
CA PRO A 202 -0.14 5.86 -5.15
C PRO A 202 -1.16 6.86 -5.71
N TYR A 203 -2.44 6.54 -5.58
CA TYR A 203 -3.57 7.41 -5.87
C TYR A 203 -4.35 7.62 -4.57
N TRP A 204 -4.29 8.85 -4.06
CA TRP A 204 -5.03 9.28 -2.88
C TRP A 204 -6.43 9.75 -3.31
N MET A 205 -7.40 8.84 -3.23
CA MET A 205 -8.79 9.12 -3.57
C MET A 205 -9.51 9.60 -2.31
N ASP A 206 -10.12 10.78 -2.37
CA ASP A 206 -10.68 11.46 -1.20
C ASP A 206 -12.04 12.06 -1.54
N VAL A 207 -13.03 11.89 -0.66
CA VAL A 207 -14.35 12.53 -0.80
C VAL A 207 -14.27 14.07 -0.81
N GLY A 208 -13.27 14.63 -0.13
CA GLY A 208 -12.92 16.05 -0.16
C GLY A 208 -12.12 16.49 -1.40
N GLY A 209 -11.75 15.55 -2.27
CA GLY A 209 -10.93 15.78 -3.45
C GLY A 209 -9.52 16.26 -3.08
N CYS A 210 -9.14 17.46 -3.54
CA CYS A 210 -7.85 18.07 -3.23
C CYS A 210 -7.92 19.14 -2.14
N GLY A 211 -9.05 19.21 -1.43
CA GLY A 211 -9.28 20.14 -0.32
C GLY A 211 -9.05 19.48 1.03
N THR A 212 -9.89 19.86 2.01
CA THR A 212 -9.98 19.15 3.28
C THR A 212 -10.72 17.83 3.10
N SER A 213 -10.24 16.77 3.73
CA SER A 213 -10.87 15.45 3.74
C SER A 213 -12.13 15.43 4.63
N ASP A 214 -12.24 16.39 5.54
CA ASP A 214 -13.38 16.53 6.45
C ASP A 214 -14.66 16.91 5.71
N VAL A 215 -15.69 16.08 5.87
CA VAL A 215 -17.05 16.37 5.44
C VAL A 215 -18.02 16.24 6.61
N PRO A 216 -19.16 16.95 6.60
CA PRO A 216 -20.09 16.94 7.74
C PRO A 216 -20.54 15.54 8.15
N ALA A 217 -20.74 15.34 9.45
CA ALA A 217 -21.40 14.15 9.99
C ALA A 217 -22.86 14.46 10.36
N TYR A 218 -23.69 13.41 10.43
CA TYR A 218 -25.11 13.55 10.75
C TYR A 218 -25.54 12.49 11.76
N ARG A 219 -26.35 12.88 12.75
CA ARG A 219 -26.93 11.95 13.75
C ARG A 219 -28.07 11.14 13.12
N ASP A 220 -28.24 9.91 13.59
CA ASP A 220 -29.40 9.05 13.32
C ASP A 220 -29.80 8.95 11.82
N SER A 221 -28.82 8.86 10.93
CA SER A 221 -29.04 8.94 9.48
C SER A 221 -28.15 7.99 8.69
N ALA A 222 -28.57 7.67 7.46
CA ALA A 222 -27.73 7.04 6.47
C ALA A 222 -27.45 8.02 5.33
N PHE A 223 -26.18 8.16 4.97
CA PHE A 223 -25.72 9.11 3.96
C PHE A 223 -24.44 8.60 3.30
N ASN A 224 -24.02 9.27 2.21
CA ASN A 224 -22.79 8.95 1.53
C ASN A 224 -22.14 10.20 0.94
N TYR A 225 -20.85 10.08 0.65
CA TYR A 225 -20.06 11.10 -0.02
C TYR A 225 -19.29 10.48 -1.19
N SER A 226 -19.26 11.17 -2.32
CA SER A 226 -18.49 10.75 -3.51
C SER A 226 -17.31 11.68 -3.75
N SER A 227 -16.17 11.11 -4.15
CA SER A 227 -15.04 11.91 -4.62
C SER A 227 -15.31 12.52 -6.00
N PRO A 228 -14.55 13.55 -6.38
CA PRO A 228 -14.38 13.88 -7.80
C PRO A 228 -13.90 12.65 -8.59
N THR A 229 -14.30 12.58 -9.85
CA THR A 229 -13.81 11.54 -10.77
C THR A 229 -12.41 11.89 -11.27
N LEU A 230 -11.45 11.02 -10.97
CA LEU A 230 -10.13 11.03 -11.58
C LEU A 230 -10.23 10.45 -12.99
N LYS A 231 -9.76 11.21 -13.99
CA LYS A 231 -9.70 10.75 -15.38
C LYS A 231 -8.27 10.44 -15.76
N GLY A 232 -8.06 9.26 -16.32
CA GLY A 232 -6.76 8.82 -16.77
C GLY A 232 -5.96 8.21 -15.64
N SER A 233 -5.62 6.93 -15.83
CA SER A 233 -4.73 6.19 -14.95
C SER A 233 -3.53 5.68 -15.75
N LEU A 234 -2.48 5.28 -15.04
CA LEU A 234 -1.37 4.58 -15.67
C LEU A 234 -1.87 3.27 -16.32
N GLN A 235 -1.38 2.92 -17.51
CA GLN A 235 -1.58 1.58 -18.04
C GLN A 235 -0.88 0.56 -17.14
N GLY A 236 -1.62 -0.38 -16.58
CA GLY A 236 -1.04 -1.37 -15.69
C GLY A 236 -2.02 -2.16 -14.86
N MET A 237 -1.76 -2.26 -13.56
CA MET A 237 -2.54 -3.08 -12.64
C MET A 237 -2.54 -2.46 -11.25
N VAL A 238 -3.69 -2.48 -10.57
CA VAL A 238 -3.76 -2.20 -9.12
C VAL A 238 -3.13 -3.36 -8.35
N THR A 239 -2.35 -3.11 -7.30
CA THR A 239 -1.79 -4.16 -6.42
C THR A 239 -2.42 -4.19 -5.04
N PHE A 240 -2.87 -3.04 -4.55
CA PHE A 240 -3.48 -2.89 -3.24
C PHE A 240 -4.48 -1.73 -3.22
N ILE A 241 -5.57 -1.92 -2.49
CA ILE A 241 -6.50 -0.85 -2.14
C ILE A 241 -6.77 -0.91 -0.63
N GLY A 242 -6.48 0.18 0.08
CA GLY A 242 -6.84 0.37 1.49
C GLY A 242 -7.84 1.50 1.65
N GLY A 243 -8.75 1.36 2.63
CA GLY A 243 -9.71 2.40 2.98
C GLY A 243 -9.42 3.03 4.34
N HIS A 244 -9.91 4.25 4.52
CA HIS A 244 -9.98 4.96 5.79
C HIS A 244 -11.35 5.63 5.93
N LEU A 245 -11.98 5.46 7.09
CA LEU A 245 -13.29 5.97 7.45
C LEU A 245 -13.26 6.42 8.91
N HIS A 246 -14.01 7.47 9.22
CA HIS A 246 -14.34 7.82 10.62
C HIS A 246 -15.54 7.01 11.12
N ASP A 247 -15.74 7.02 12.45
CA ASP A 247 -16.88 6.35 13.09
C ASP A 247 -18.23 6.81 12.49
N GLY A 248 -19.17 5.87 12.40
CA GLY A 248 -20.38 6.01 11.60
C GLY A 248 -20.25 5.44 10.18
N GLY A 249 -19.01 5.29 9.70
CA GLY A 249 -18.70 4.65 8.42
C GLY A 249 -19.02 3.16 8.44
N THR A 250 -19.56 2.66 7.32
CA THR A 250 -19.88 1.23 7.14
C THR A 250 -18.93 0.56 6.16
N HIS A 251 -18.75 1.17 4.99
CA HIS A 251 -17.86 0.70 3.93
C HIS A 251 -17.54 1.83 2.97
N ILE A 252 -16.54 1.61 2.13
CA ILE A 252 -16.15 2.53 1.05
C ILE A 252 -15.88 1.74 -0.22
N ASP A 253 -16.48 2.20 -1.30
CA ASP A 253 -16.42 1.56 -2.61
C ASP A 253 -15.42 2.28 -3.51
N PHE A 254 -14.57 1.51 -4.18
CA PHE A 254 -13.77 1.95 -5.31
C PHE A 254 -14.53 1.68 -6.61
N ILE A 255 -14.77 2.75 -7.37
CA ILE A 255 -15.52 2.72 -8.61
C ILE A 255 -14.56 2.94 -9.78
N LYS A 256 -14.63 2.04 -10.75
CA LYS A 256 -13.92 2.13 -12.02
C LYS A 256 -14.93 2.05 -13.16
N ASN A 257 -14.95 3.05 -14.03
CA ASN A 257 -15.84 3.12 -15.20
C ASN A 257 -17.33 2.88 -14.84
N GLY A 258 -17.76 3.47 -13.73
CA GLY A 258 -19.14 3.38 -13.23
C GLY A 258 -19.51 2.06 -12.55
N LYS A 259 -18.55 1.16 -12.28
CA LYS A 259 -18.77 -0.11 -11.58
C LYS A 259 -17.95 -0.18 -10.29
N VAL A 260 -18.54 -0.71 -9.23
CA VAL A 260 -17.81 -1.06 -8.00
C VAL A 260 -16.90 -2.24 -8.32
N VAL A 261 -15.59 -2.06 -8.14
CA VAL A 261 -14.58 -3.12 -8.36
C VAL A 261 -13.92 -3.58 -7.07
N CYS A 262 -14.04 -2.80 -6.00
CA CYS A 262 -13.61 -3.16 -4.65
C CYS A 262 -14.51 -2.43 -3.65
N SER A 263 -14.89 -3.13 -2.58
CA SER A 263 -15.61 -2.58 -1.43
C SER A 263 -14.87 -3.03 -0.19
N VAL A 264 -14.51 -2.09 0.69
CA VAL A 264 -13.83 -2.40 1.95
C VAL A 264 -14.72 -2.03 3.13
N ASN A 265 -14.98 -2.99 4.01
CA ASN A 265 -15.87 -2.81 5.15
C ASN A 265 -15.11 -2.33 6.39
N ALA A 266 -15.74 -1.46 7.17
CA ALA A 266 -15.29 -1.09 8.50
C ALA A 266 -15.77 -2.12 9.53
N LEU A 267 -14.86 -2.55 10.40
CA LEU A 267 -15.11 -3.50 11.48
C LEU A 267 -14.97 -2.80 12.83
N TYR A 268 -15.99 -2.95 13.66
CA TYR A 268 -16.09 -2.27 14.94
C TYR A 268 -15.88 -3.23 16.11
N ASN A 269 -15.07 -2.81 17.07
CA ASN A 269 -14.96 -3.46 18.37
C ASN A 269 -15.57 -2.59 19.46
N GLN A 270 -15.97 -3.24 20.55
CA GLN A 270 -16.49 -2.58 21.73
C GLN A 270 -15.37 -2.35 22.74
N TYR A 271 -15.22 -1.12 23.17
CA TYR A 271 -14.19 -0.71 24.13
C TYR A 271 -14.87 -0.18 25.39
N GLN A 272 -14.37 -0.61 26.55
CA GLN A 272 -14.79 -0.09 27.85
C GLN A 272 -13.67 0.78 28.38
N TYR A 273 -13.93 2.08 28.46
CA TYR A 273 -13.00 3.02 29.08
C TYR A 273 -13.20 3.01 30.59
N LEU A 274 -12.11 3.13 31.35
CA LEU A 274 -12.15 3.09 32.82
C LEU A 274 -13.01 4.20 33.45
N ASP A 275 -13.36 5.24 32.69
CA ASP A 275 -14.09 6.43 33.12
C ASP A 275 -15.47 6.61 32.48
N LYS A 276 -15.86 5.76 31.52
CA LYS A 276 -17.22 5.74 30.93
C LYS A 276 -17.91 4.42 31.27
N GLU A 277 -19.01 4.50 32.01
CA GLU A 277 -19.85 3.32 32.34
C GLU A 277 -20.47 2.66 31.09
N LYS A 278 -20.58 3.40 29.97
CA LYS A 278 -21.08 2.89 28.70
C LYS A 278 -19.90 2.53 27.79
N ALA A 279 -19.88 1.28 27.36
CA ALA A 279 -18.98 0.85 26.30
C ALA A 279 -19.36 1.51 24.97
N THR A 280 -18.39 2.04 24.25
CA THR A 280 -18.57 2.60 22.90
C THR A 280 -17.97 1.66 21.87
N LYS A 281 -18.49 1.73 20.65
CA LYS A 281 -17.96 0.97 19.51
C LYS A 281 -17.18 1.89 18.61
N HIS A 282 -16.03 1.42 18.16
CA HIS A 282 -15.10 2.19 17.36
C HIS A 282 -14.53 1.33 16.24
N ILE A 283 -14.18 1.97 15.13
CA ILE A 283 -13.46 1.29 14.05
C ILE A 283 -12.15 0.73 14.60
N SER A 284 -12.03 -0.58 14.48
CA SER A 284 -10.86 -1.36 14.92
C SER A 284 -10.03 -1.87 13.74
N ARG A 285 -10.66 -1.98 12.58
CA ARG A 285 -10.06 -2.44 11.34
C ARG A 285 -10.92 -2.01 10.18
N ILE A 286 -10.29 -1.73 9.04
CA ILE A 286 -10.95 -1.60 7.75
C ILE A 286 -10.31 -2.66 6.86
N GLU A 287 -11.14 -3.35 6.09
CA GLU A 287 -10.65 -4.34 5.14
C GLU A 287 -9.78 -3.69 4.06
N SER A 288 -9.06 -4.52 3.32
CA SER A 288 -8.34 -4.09 2.13
C SER A 288 -8.65 -5.03 1.00
N CYS A 289 -8.57 -4.53 -0.23
CA CYS A 289 -8.69 -5.37 -1.41
C CYS A 289 -7.30 -5.64 -1.98
N LYS A 290 -7.01 -6.92 -2.20
CA LYS A 290 -5.97 -7.36 -3.13
C LYS A 290 -6.63 -7.54 -4.47
N VAL A 291 -6.45 -6.56 -5.34
CA VAL A 291 -7.12 -6.47 -6.63
C VAL A 291 -6.06 -6.70 -7.69
N SER A 292 -6.37 -7.46 -8.74
CA SER A 292 -5.52 -7.63 -9.93
C SER A 292 -6.25 -7.04 -11.14
N GLU A 293 -6.77 -5.83 -10.97
CA GLU A 293 -7.53 -5.15 -12.00
C GLU A 293 -6.58 -4.40 -12.91
N GLU A 294 -6.65 -4.69 -14.20
CA GLU A 294 -5.93 -3.92 -15.21
C GLU A 294 -6.36 -2.46 -15.17
N THR A 295 -5.45 -1.54 -15.40
CA THR A 295 -5.71 -0.10 -15.42
C THR A 295 -5.31 0.47 -16.77
N GLY A 296 -6.04 1.48 -17.24
CA GLY A 296 -5.81 2.09 -18.54
C GLY A 296 -5.93 3.61 -18.55
N PRO A 297 -5.29 4.30 -19.52
CA PRO A 297 -5.38 5.76 -19.65
C PRO A 297 -6.79 6.31 -19.93
N GLN A 298 -7.75 5.46 -20.26
CA GLN A 298 -9.15 5.84 -20.48
C GLN A 298 -10.04 5.54 -19.27
N ASP A 299 -9.49 4.94 -18.21
CA ASP A 299 -10.29 4.63 -17.03
C ASP A 299 -10.66 5.91 -16.27
N GLU A 300 -11.85 5.86 -15.70
CA GLU A 300 -12.38 6.86 -14.77
C GLU A 300 -12.53 6.22 -13.39
N TRP A 301 -11.90 6.84 -12.38
CA TRP A 301 -11.88 6.33 -11.01
C TRP A 301 -12.56 7.30 -10.06
N SER A 302 -13.33 6.78 -9.12
CA SER A 302 -13.88 7.55 -8.00
C SER A 302 -14.11 6.64 -6.80
N ILE A 303 -14.46 7.23 -5.66
CA ILE A 303 -14.87 6.50 -4.47
C ILE A 303 -16.24 6.96 -3.97
N ILE A 304 -16.94 6.09 -3.26
CA ILE A 304 -18.13 6.45 -2.48
C ILE A 304 -17.99 5.89 -1.07
N ALA A 305 -17.97 6.78 -0.07
CA ALA A 305 -17.94 6.42 1.35
C ALA A 305 -19.38 6.41 1.91
N TYR A 306 -19.75 5.32 2.58
CA TYR A 306 -21.10 5.10 3.10
C TYR A 306 -21.14 5.10 4.61
N TYR A 307 -22.14 5.79 5.17
CA TYR A 307 -22.34 5.96 6.60
C TYR A 307 -23.75 5.54 7.00
N ASP A 308 -23.88 4.91 8.17
CA ASP A 308 -25.17 4.71 8.86
C ASP A 308 -24.97 4.94 10.36
N THR A 309 -25.28 6.16 10.80
CA THR A 309 -25.06 6.58 12.19
C THR A 309 -26.08 6.03 13.18
N ARG A 310 -27.08 5.28 12.69
CA ARG A 310 -27.98 4.47 13.53
C ARG A 310 -27.38 3.11 13.85
N LEU A 311 -26.52 2.62 12.96
CA LEU A 311 -25.82 1.35 13.13
C LEU A 311 -24.52 1.54 13.95
N HIS A 312 -23.77 2.58 13.63
CA HIS A 312 -22.52 2.94 14.29
C HIS A 312 -22.59 4.40 14.75
N GLU A 313 -22.58 4.66 16.06
CA GLU A 313 -22.61 6.02 16.58
C GLU A 313 -21.39 6.81 16.04
N PRO A 314 -21.57 8.05 15.52
CA PRO A 314 -20.46 8.88 15.09
C PRO A 314 -19.70 9.40 16.31
N MET A 315 -18.47 9.85 16.11
CA MET A 315 -17.71 10.46 17.20
C MET A 315 -18.31 11.81 17.60
N GLU A 316 -18.43 12.03 18.91
CA GLU A 316 -18.91 13.27 19.50
C GLU A 316 -17.79 13.98 20.25
N MET A 317 -17.67 15.28 20.01
CA MET A 317 -16.75 16.16 20.72
C MET A 317 -17.29 16.47 22.12
N MET A 318 -16.46 17.04 22.99
CA MET A 318 -16.83 17.38 24.37
C MET A 318 -17.96 18.42 24.47
N ASP A 319 -18.16 19.23 23.44
CA ASP A 319 -19.27 20.20 23.34
C ASP A 319 -20.57 19.59 22.80
N GLY A 320 -20.58 18.30 22.46
CA GLY A 320 -21.71 17.57 21.88
C GLY A 320 -21.90 17.79 20.38
N SER A 321 -21.02 18.55 19.71
CA SER A 321 -20.95 18.57 18.26
C SER A 321 -20.41 17.23 17.73
N LEU A 322 -20.72 16.92 16.48
CA LEU A 322 -20.14 15.74 15.83
C LEU A 322 -18.78 16.08 15.25
N GLU A 323 -17.84 15.15 15.40
CA GLU A 323 -16.62 15.18 14.62
C GLU A 323 -16.99 15.05 13.12
N PRO A 324 -16.39 15.84 12.22
CA PRO A 324 -16.48 15.59 10.78
C PRO A 324 -16.03 14.16 10.44
N VAL A 325 -16.57 13.61 9.36
CA VAL A 325 -16.15 12.29 8.85
C VAL A 325 -15.24 12.42 7.65
N MET A 326 -14.38 11.42 7.42
CA MET A 326 -13.53 11.30 6.24
C MET A 326 -13.82 10.00 5.48
N GLY A 327 -13.73 10.06 4.16
CA GLY A 327 -13.76 8.88 3.29
C GLY A 327 -12.59 8.90 2.32
N ILE A 328 -11.59 8.05 2.56
CA ILE A 328 -10.35 8.03 1.77
C ILE A 328 -10.08 6.60 1.32
N MET A 329 -9.63 6.42 0.07
CA MET A 329 -8.99 5.19 -0.37
C MET A 329 -7.61 5.46 -0.95
N LEU A 330 -6.65 4.63 -0.55
CA LEU A 330 -5.32 4.57 -1.12
C LEU A 330 -5.28 3.43 -2.15
N VAL A 331 -5.19 3.79 -3.42
CA VAL A 331 -5.09 2.83 -4.53
C VAL A 331 -3.66 2.83 -5.04
N TYR A 332 -3.01 1.67 -5.08
CA TYR A 332 -1.64 1.53 -5.56
C TYR A 332 -1.62 0.78 -6.89
N ALA A 333 -1.06 1.38 -7.93
CA ALA A 333 -0.96 0.77 -9.24
C ALA A 333 0.49 0.64 -9.69
N VAL A 334 0.80 -0.44 -10.39
CA VAL A 334 2.08 -0.66 -11.06
C VAL A 334 1.92 -0.50 -12.58
N PRO A 335 2.96 -0.04 -13.30
CA PRO A 335 2.98 -0.12 -14.75
C PRO A 335 2.83 -1.58 -15.22
N GLY A 336 1.95 -1.80 -16.18
CA GLY A 336 1.87 -3.09 -16.89
C GLY A 336 2.91 -3.16 -18.01
N PRO A 337 3.14 -4.35 -18.58
CA PRO A 337 3.88 -4.45 -19.82
C PRO A 337 3.20 -3.54 -20.85
N SER A 338 3.97 -2.69 -21.52
CA SER A 338 3.41 -1.88 -22.59
C SER A 338 2.82 -2.81 -23.65
N ARG A 339 1.72 -2.42 -24.31
CA ARG A 339 1.19 -3.19 -25.45
C ARG A 339 2.27 -3.42 -26.52
N ASP A 340 3.24 -2.53 -26.61
CA ASP A 340 4.40 -2.65 -27.50
C ASP A 340 5.36 -3.78 -27.06
N ASP A 341 5.60 -3.97 -25.76
CA ASP A 341 6.40 -5.10 -25.23
C ASP A 341 5.72 -6.45 -25.47
N MET A 342 4.39 -6.50 -25.31
CA MET A 342 3.61 -7.72 -25.56
C MET A 342 3.45 -8.06 -27.04
N MET A 343 3.57 -7.11 -27.97
CA MET A 343 3.57 -7.41 -29.40
C MET A 343 4.97 -7.79 -29.92
N GLY A 344 6.04 -7.26 -29.33
CA GLY A 344 7.41 -7.56 -29.74
C GLY A 344 7.85 -9.01 -29.47
N ALA A 345 7.59 -9.53 -28.27
CA ALA A 345 8.07 -10.86 -27.87
C ALA A 345 7.41 -12.04 -28.61
N PRO A 346 6.08 -12.13 -28.79
CA PRO A 346 5.47 -13.25 -29.49
C PRO A 346 5.69 -13.18 -31.00
N LEU A 347 5.73 -12.00 -31.63
CA LEU A 347 6.07 -11.89 -33.05
C LEU A 347 7.52 -12.27 -33.31
N LEU A 348 8.45 -11.88 -32.43
CA LEU A 348 9.86 -12.29 -32.53
C LEU A 348 10.00 -13.79 -32.28
N ASN A 349 9.34 -14.35 -31.27
CA ASN A 349 9.36 -15.79 -31.02
C ASN A 349 8.71 -16.57 -32.17
N ILE A 350 7.58 -16.12 -32.73
CA ILE A 350 6.96 -16.74 -33.91
C ILE A 350 7.90 -16.63 -35.11
N ALA A 351 8.51 -15.46 -35.35
CA ALA A 351 9.47 -15.26 -36.44
C ALA A 351 10.71 -16.15 -36.29
N LEU A 352 11.26 -16.28 -35.09
CA LEU A 352 12.39 -17.18 -34.78
C LEU A 352 11.99 -18.65 -34.95
N THR A 353 10.80 -19.04 -34.52
CA THR A 353 10.29 -20.41 -34.70
C THR A 353 10.09 -20.73 -36.18
N VAL A 354 9.49 -19.82 -36.95
CA VAL A 354 9.30 -19.97 -38.41
C VAL A 354 10.66 -20.00 -39.12
N ALA A 355 11.57 -19.08 -38.79
CA ALA A 355 12.91 -19.06 -39.38
C ALA A 355 13.66 -20.38 -39.09
N SER A 356 13.58 -20.89 -37.86
CA SER A 356 14.21 -22.15 -37.46
C SER A 356 13.62 -23.35 -38.22
N LEU A 357 12.30 -23.42 -38.38
CA LEU A 357 11.62 -24.44 -39.19
C LEU A 357 12.02 -24.35 -40.66
N THR A 358 12.15 -23.13 -41.20
CA THR A 358 12.55 -22.91 -42.60
C THR A 358 13.98 -23.35 -42.83
N VAL A 359 14.89 -23.04 -41.91
CA VAL A 359 16.29 -23.51 -41.95
C VAL A 359 16.36 -25.03 -41.85
N ALA A 360 15.60 -25.66 -40.95
CA ALA A 360 15.54 -27.12 -40.84
C ALA A 360 15.04 -27.78 -42.14
N LEU A 361 13.99 -27.23 -42.75
CA LEU A 361 13.48 -27.70 -44.05
C LEU A 361 14.51 -27.54 -45.17
N LEU A 362 15.21 -26.40 -45.23
CA LEU A 362 16.27 -26.19 -46.22
C LEU A 362 17.45 -27.13 -46.02
N LEU A 363 17.86 -27.37 -44.77
CA LEU A 363 18.93 -28.31 -44.44
C LEU A 363 18.55 -29.76 -44.79
N THR A 364 17.32 -30.19 -44.49
CA THR A 364 16.82 -31.51 -44.90
C THR A 364 16.70 -31.65 -46.42
N ALA A 365 16.21 -30.62 -47.12
CA ALA A 365 16.17 -30.63 -48.59
C ALA A 365 17.57 -30.68 -49.21
N ALA A 366 18.52 -29.91 -48.67
CA ALA A 366 19.92 -29.93 -49.09
C ALA A 366 20.56 -31.31 -48.82
N TRP A 367 20.30 -31.90 -47.66
CA TRP A 367 20.74 -33.25 -47.31
C TRP A 367 20.17 -34.30 -48.28
N CYS A 368 18.88 -34.27 -48.54
CA CYS A 368 18.23 -35.16 -49.52
C CYS A 368 18.78 -34.97 -50.93
N PHE A 369 19.09 -33.74 -51.35
CA PHE A 369 19.69 -33.46 -52.65
C PHE A 369 21.13 -33.97 -52.74
N LEU A 370 21.92 -33.85 -51.67
CA LEU A 370 23.27 -34.38 -51.58
C LEU A 370 23.29 -35.92 -51.54
N GLN A 371 22.34 -36.54 -50.84
CA GLN A 371 22.19 -38.00 -50.82
C GLN A 371 21.62 -38.55 -52.13
N GLY A 372 20.69 -37.84 -52.79
CA GLY A 372 20.11 -38.21 -54.08
C GLY A 372 21.07 -38.09 -55.27
N ARG A 373 22.25 -37.49 -55.08
CA ARG A 373 23.36 -37.50 -56.05
C ARG A 373 24.46 -38.50 -55.73
N CYS A 374 24.37 -39.24 -54.62
CA CYS A 374 25.20 -40.42 -54.41
C CYS A 374 24.44 -41.63 -54.95
N GLY A 375 24.93 -42.12 -56.10
CA GLY A 375 24.25 -43.09 -56.93
C GLY A 375 23.83 -44.38 -56.22
N SER A 376 22.82 -44.98 -56.82
CA SER A 376 22.50 -46.41 -56.82
C SER A 376 23.75 -47.28 -56.68
N GLY A 377 24.06 -47.65 -55.44
CA GLY A 377 25.09 -48.60 -55.05
C GLY A 377 24.44 -49.65 -54.18
N ARG A 378 23.69 -50.55 -54.81
CA ARG A 378 23.04 -51.71 -54.20
C ARG A 378 24.13 -52.55 -53.53
N THR A 379 24.26 -52.46 -52.21
CA THR A 379 25.04 -53.41 -51.42
C THR A 379 24.08 -54.08 -50.45
N GLU A 380 23.78 -55.35 -50.76
CA GLU A 380 23.25 -56.31 -49.80
C GLU A 380 24.21 -56.36 -48.62
N LEU A 381 23.70 -56.12 -47.41
CA LEU A 381 24.37 -56.55 -46.20
C LEU A 381 23.38 -57.33 -45.33
N SER A 382 23.71 -58.61 -45.23
CA SER A 382 23.08 -59.62 -44.41
C SER A 382 23.48 -59.47 -42.94
N SER A 383 22.64 -60.06 -42.10
CA SER A 383 22.90 -60.58 -40.75
C SER A 383 22.61 -59.67 -39.55
N THR A 384 21.48 -59.97 -38.92
CA THR A 384 21.30 -60.31 -37.50
C THR A 384 22.20 -59.61 -36.47
N THR A 385 21.58 -58.82 -35.59
CA THR A 385 21.88 -58.91 -34.16
C THR A 385 20.65 -58.61 -33.33
N THR A 386 20.21 -59.63 -32.61
CA THR A 386 19.37 -59.63 -31.42
C THR A 386 19.68 -58.48 -30.48
N LEU A 387 18.66 -57.74 -30.05
CA LEU A 387 18.76 -56.94 -28.82
C LEU A 387 17.62 -57.29 -27.88
N SER A 388 18.08 -57.65 -26.69
CA SER A 388 17.38 -58.17 -25.53
C SER A 388 16.35 -57.18 -25.01
N THR A 389 15.18 -57.72 -24.68
CA THR A 389 14.32 -57.23 -23.62
C THR A 389 15.11 -57.15 -22.32
N GLU A 390 15.16 -55.99 -21.69
CA GLU A 390 15.16 -55.94 -20.23
C GLU A 390 14.31 -54.76 -19.78
N ASP A 391 13.40 -55.12 -18.91
CA ASP A 391 12.31 -54.36 -18.34
C ASP A 391 12.59 -54.35 -16.83
N ARG A 392 12.03 -53.34 -16.14
CA ARG A 392 11.73 -53.28 -14.70
C ARG A 392 12.69 -52.63 -13.70
N ASP A 393 12.08 -51.65 -13.04
CA ASP A 393 11.98 -51.43 -11.59
C ASP A 393 13.21 -50.93 -10.83
N LEU A 394 13.20 -49.63 -10.53
CA LEU A 394 13.75 -49.09 -9.28
C LEU A 394 12.77 -48.06 -8.68
N GLU A 395 11.89 -48.55 -7.80
CA GLU A 395 11.52 -47.82 -6.59
C GLU A 395 12.76 -47.71 -5.70
N GLN A 396 13.08 -46.52 -5.19
CA GLN A 396 13.61 -46.44 -3.83
C GLN A 396 13.39 -45.07 -3.18
N GLU A 397 12.86 -45.16 -1.96
CA GLU A 397 12.57 -44.13 -0.98
C GLU A 397 13.79 -43.27 -0.61
N ALA A 398 13.52 -42.01 -0.24
CA ALA A 398 14.36 -41.28 0.70
C ALA A 398 13.48 -40.45 1.66
N VAL A 399 13.26 -41.04 2.84
CA VAL A 399 12.73 -40.42 4.07
C VAL A 399 13.92 -40.13 4.98
N VAL A 400 14.14 -38.87 5.39
CA VAL A 400 14.82 -38.51 6.67
C VAL A 400 14.50 -37.03 7.05
N PRO A 401 14.70 -36.57 8.32
CA PRO A 401 13.59 -36.31 9.22
C PRO A 401 13.54 -34.88 9.82
N LEU A 402 12.45 -34.62 10.55
CA LEU A 402 12.28 -33.55 11.53
C LEU A 402 13.46 -33.43 12.51
N MET A 403 13.97 -32.22 12.68
CA MET A 403 14.70 -31.82 13.88
C MET A 403 13.79 -30.94 14.76
N LYS A 404 13.58 -31.40 16.00
CA LYS A 404 13.13 -30.61 17.13
C LYS A 404 14.32 -29.87 17.72
N MET A 405 14.19 -28.56 17.95
CA MET A 405 14.65 -27.86 19.16
C MET A 405 13.66 -26.74 19.47
#